data_AF-A0A7T8QS51-F1
#
_entry.id   AF-A0A7T8QS51-F1
#
_cell.length_a   1.000
_cell.length_b   1.000
_cell.length_c   1.000
_cell.angle_alpha   90.00
_cell.angle_beta   90.00
_cell.angle_gamma   90.00
#
_symmetry.space_group_name_H-M   'P 1'
#
loop_
_entity.id
_entity.type
_entity.pdbx_description
1 polymer ?
#
loop_
_entity_poly.entity_id
_entity_poly.type
_entity_poly.pdbx_seq_one_letter_code
_entity_poly.pdbx_strand_id
1 'polypeptide(L)'
;MIRHSMDVVKNAVEHMNLGQTSVITFDQSLFALAKQIQWKWPDSYCEDHIVVMFGGLHIEMAALKTLGDWLKGSGWVQALVQAEIATAGTADSSCEHLMSCALEEHIK
;
A
#
# COMPACT_ATOMS: atom_id res chain seq x y z
N MET A 1 16.49 10.68 0.43
CA MET A 1 15.64 9.48 0.42
C MET A 1 14.17 9.86 0.57
N ILE A 2 13.64 10.08 1.78
CA ILE A 2 12.18 10.30 1.97
C ILE A 2 11.60 11.50 1.21
N ARG A 3 12.27 12.66 1.23
CA ARG A 3 11.81 13.83 0.44
C ARG A 3 11.70 13.51 -1.05
N HIS A 4 12.70 12.81 -1.61
CA HIS A 4 12.67 12.39 -3.01
C HIS A 4 11.53 11.41 -3.28
N SER A 5 11.27 10.46 -2.38
CA SER A 5 10.11 9.56 -2.48
C SER A 5 8.79 10.33 -2.49
N MET A 6 8.66 11.39 -1.67
CA MET A 6 7.49 12.27 -1.69
C MET A 6 7.35 12.99 -3.05
N ASP A 7 8.45 13.47 -3.64
CA ASP A 7 8.42 14.11 -4.97
C ASP A 7 7.98 13.12 -6.06
N VAL A 8 8.47 11.88 -6.02
CA VAL A 8 8.09 10.82 -6.96
C VAL A 8 6.59 10.53 -6.86
N VAL A 9 6.05 10.38 -5.65
CA VAL A 9 4.60 10.13 -5.45
C VAL A 9 3.78 11.31 -5.96
N LYS A 10 4.18 12.56 -5.67
CA LYS A 10 3.51 13.75 -6.22
C LYS A 10 3.46 13.74 -7.73
N ASN A 11 4.60 13.49 -8.37
CA ASN A 11 4.69 13.46 -9.84
C ASN A 11 3.84 12.32 -10.45
N ALA A 12 3.77 11.16 -9.78
CA ALA A 12 2.95 10.05 -10.23
C ALA A 12 1.46 10.36 -10.13
N VAL A 13 1.01 10.97 -9.01
CA VAL A 13 -0.39 11.37 -8.84
C VAL A 13 -0.76 12.47 -9.82
N GLU A 14 0.09 13.49 -9.99
CA GLU A 14 -0.15 14.56 -10.96
C GLU A 14 -0.29 14.02 -12.38
N HIS A 15 0.53 13.02 -12.76
CA HIS A 15 0.46 12.39 -14.07
C HIS A 15 -0.81 11.56 -14.27
N MET A 16 -1.23 10.79 -13.26
CA MET A 16 -2.39 9.89 -13.38
C MET A 16 -3.73 10.57 -13.09
N ASN A 17 -3.74 11.57 -12.20
CA ASN A 17 -4.93 12.23 -11.64
C ASN A 17 -4.66 13.74 -11.43
N LEU A 18 -4.59 14.48 -12.54
CA LEU A 18 -4.38 15.93 -12.57
C LEU A 18 -5.29 16.67 -11.54
N GLY A 19 -4.67 17.47 -10.68
CA GLY A 19 -5.37 18.28 -9.68
C GLY A 19 -5.80 17.55 -8.40
N GLN A 20 -5.51 16.24 -8.27
CA GLN A 20 -5.76 15.51 -7.03
C GLN A 20 -4.57 15.66 -6.07
N THR A 21 -4.85 16.03 -4.81
CA THR A 21 -3.83 16.05 -3.76
C THR A 21 -3.30 14.64 -3.52
N SER A 22 -1.96 14.51 -3.52
CA SER A 22 -1.29 13.23 -3.31
C SER A 22 -1.44 12.76 -1.88
N VAL A 23 -1.66 11.46 -1.67
CA VAL A 23 -1.66 10.83 -0.34
C VAL A 23 -0.53 9.82 -0.28
N ILE A 24 0.29 9.90 0.76
CA ILE A 24 1.36 8.96 1.03
C ILE A 24 1.25 8.43 2.45
N THR A 25 1.39 7.13 2.62
CA THR A 25 1.37 6.48 3.93
C THR A 25 2.78 6.13 4.37
N PHE A 26 3.09 6.35 5.65
CA PHE A 26 4.35 5.94 6.26
C PHE A 26 4.12 5.28 7.62
N ASP A 27 4.98 4.33 7.95
CA ASP A 27 5.08 3.77 9.31
C ASP A 27 5.83 4.71 10.25
N GLN A 28 5.89 4.34 11.53
CA GLN A 28 6.13 5.29 12.61
C GLN A 28 7.38 6.17 12.48
N SER A 29 8.55 5.58 12.18
CA SER A 29 9.80 6.34 12.05
C SER A 29 9.82 7.21 10.78
N LEU A 30 9.26 6.70 9.69
CA LEU A 30 9.20 7.40 8.40
C LEU A 30 8.16 8.51 8.41
N PHE A 31 7.04 8.31 9.11
CA PHE A 31 6.01 9.32 9.30
C PHE A 31 6.55 10.53 10.04
N ALA A 32 7.29 10.32 11.13
CA ALA A 32 7.93 11.40 11.87
C ALA A 32 8.88 12.22 10.98
N LEU A 33 9.70 11.54 10.18
CA LEU A 33 10.62 12.20 9.25
C LEU A 33 9.86 12.95 8.13
N ALA A 34 8.80 12.37 7.60
CA ALA A 34 7.96 13.01 6.58
C ALA A 34 7.25 14.26 7.12
N LYS A 35 6.73 14.24 8.36
CA LYS A 35 6.16 15.45 9.00
C LYS A 35 7.23 16.54 9.21
N GLN A 36 8.46 16.17 9.61
CA GLN A 36 9.56 17.14 9.70
C GLN A 36 9.86 17.79 8.33
N ILE A 37 9.80 17.02 7.24
CA ILE A 37 9.95 17.53 5.87
C ILE A 37 8.79 18.50 5.55
N GLN A 38 7.53 18.13 5.83
CA GLN A 38 6.38 19.00 5.59
C GLN A 38 6.51 20.34 6.34
N TRP A 39 6.93 20.32 7.61
CA TRP A 39 7.11 21.53 8.40
C TRP A 39 8.30 22.38 7.97
N LYS A 40 9.36 21.76 7.45
CA LYS A 40 10.55 22.48 6.99
C LYS A 40 10.35 23.19 5.66
N TRP A 41 9.48 22.67 4.79
CA TRP A 41 9.21 23.22 3.46
C TRP A 41 7.70 23.30 3.18
N PRO A 42 6.97 24.16 3.91
CA PRO A 42 5.52 24.25 3.81
C PRO A 42 5.06 24.62 2.39
N ASP A 43 5.78 25.51 1.71
CA ASP A 43 5.42 25.95 0.35
C ASP A 43 5.43 24.83 -0.69
N SER A 44 6.13 23.71 -0.42
CA SER A 44 6.28 22.60 -1.37
C SER A 44 5.58 21.31 -0.92
N TYR A 45 5.36 21.12 0.39
CA TYR A 45 4.88 19.86 0.96
C TYR A 45 3.76 20.04 1.99
N CYS A 46 3.12 21.22 2.06
CA CYS A 46 1.91 21.40 2.86
C CYS A 46 0.80 20.44 2.43
N GLU A 47 -0.22 20.28 3.27
CA GLU A 47 -1.27 19.26 3.14
C GLU A 47 -2.17 19.47 1.91
N ASP A 48 -2.16 20.66 1.29
CA ASP A 48 -2.76 20.94 -0.01
C ASP A 48 -1.97 20.30 -1.18
N HIS A 49 -0.67 20.07 -1.00
CA HIS A 49 0.22 19.46 -1.99
C HIS A 49 0.41 17.95 -1.78
N ILE A 50 0.55 17.52 -0.53
CA ILE A 50 0.71 16.11 -0.16
C ILE A 50 0.21 15.85 1.26
N VAL A 51 -0.67 14.87 1.42
CA VAL A 51 -1.14 14.39 2.72
C VAL A 51 -0.26 13.21 3.14
N VAL A 52 0.39 13.35 4.30
CA VAL A 52 1.14 12.27 4.93
C VAL A 52 0.26 11.60 5.97
N MET A 53 -0.06 10.32 5.76
CA MET A 53 -0.92 9.52 6.63
C MET A 53 -0.09 8.51 7.44
N PHE A 54 -0.37 8.40 8.73
CA PHE A 54 0.29 7.45 9.62
C PHE A 54 -0.31 6.04 9.48
N GLY A 55 0.56 5.02 9.42
CA GLY A 55 0.14 3.63 9.65
C GLY A 55 -0.63 2.97 8.51
N GLY A 56 -0.29 3.28 7.26
CA GLY A 56 -0.91 2.63 6.09
C GLY A 56 -0.69 1.12 6.06
N LEU A 57 0.45 0.63 6.57
CA LEU A 57 0.80 -0.79 6.52
C LEU A 57 -0.24 -1.67 7.23
N HIS A 58 -0.71 -1.27 8.42
CA HIS A 58 -1.70 -2.04 9.17
C HIS A 58 -3.08 -2.07 8.49
N ILE A 59 -3.47 -0.97 7.84
CA ILE A 59 -4.70 -0.88 7.06
C ILE A 59 -4.59 -1.74 5.79
N GLU A 60 -3.44 -1.68 5.12
CA GLU A 60 -3.15 -2.49 3.94
C GLU A 60 -3.15 -3.98 4.29
N MET A 61 -2.50 -4.38 5.37
CA MET A 61 -2.52 -5.77 5.88
C MET A 61 -3.95 -6.24 6.18
N ALA A 62 -4.76 -5.41 6.84
CA ALA A 62 -6.15 -5.75 7.15
C ALA A 62 -6.99 -5.89 5.86
N ALA A 63 -6.79 -5.01 4.88
CA ALA A 63 -7.47 -5.05 3.59
C ALA A 63 -7.07 -6.29 2.78
N LEU A 64 -5.76 -6.59 2.70
CA LEU A 64 -5.23 -7.76 1.98
C LEU A 64 -5.69 -9.08 2.60
N LYS A 65 -5.73 -9.16 3.94
CA LYS A 65 -6.28 -10.33 4.64
C LYS A 65 -7.76 -10.53 4.32
N THR A 66 -8.54 -9.46 4.39
CA THR A 66 -9.97 -9.49 4.05
C THR A 66 -10.19 -9.90 2.59
N LEU A 67 -9.34 -9.44 1.68
CA LEU A 67 -9.37 -9.83 0.27
C LEU A 67 -9.03 -11.31 0.10
N GLY A 68 -7.99 -11.82 0.78
CA GLY A 68 -7.64 -13.24 0.76
C GLY A 68 -8.80 -14.12 1.26
N ASP A 69 -9.41 -13.74 2.38
CA ASP A 69 -10.57 -14.43 2.95
C ASP A 69 -11.77 -14.42 2.00
N TRP A 70 -12.03 -13.30 1.30
CA TRP A 70 -13.06 -13.23 0.26
C TRP A 70 -12.74 -14.19 -0.89
N LEU A 71 -11.51 -14.14 -1.44
CA LEU A 71 -11.14 -14.93 -2.60
C LEU A 71 -11.16 -16.44 -2.32
N LYS A 72 -11.01 -16.86 -1.05
CA LYS A 72 -11.07 -18.26 -0.65
C LYS A 72 -12.43 -18.88 -0.98
N GLY A 73 -12.43 -19.92 -1.81
CA GLY A 73 -13.64 -20.62 -2.21
C GLY A 73 -14.53 -19.84 -3.21
N SER A 74 -14.11 -18.67 -3.67
CA SER A 74 -14.85 -17.85 -4.64
C SER A 74 -14.80 -18.37 -6.09
N GLY A 75 -13.95 -19.38 -6.37
CA GLY A 75 -13.64 -19.81 -7.73
C GLY A 75 -12.41 -19.11 -8.35
N TRP A 76 -11.78 -18.16 -7.64
CA TRP A 76 -10.65 -17.37 -8.14
C TRP A 76 -9.45 -18.22 -8.58
N VAL A 77 -9.08 -19.22 -7.79
CA VAL A 77 -7.98 -20.14 -8.12
C VAL A 77 -8.28 -20.89 -9.42
N GLN A 78 -9.50 -21.41 -9.57
CA GLN A 78 -9.92 -22.11 -10.79
C GLN A 78 -9.90 -21.18 -12.00
N ALA A 79 -10.33 -19.92 -11.85
CA ALA A 79 -10.29 -18.93 -12.92
C ALA A 79 -8.85 -18.64 -13.38
N LEU A 80 -7.90 -18.49 -12.44
CA LEU A 80 -6.49 -18.27 -12.77
C LEU A 80 -5.85 -19.47 -13.48
N VAL A 81 -6.18 -20.69 -13.06
CA VAL A 81 -5.69 -21.93 -13.69
C VAL A 81 -6.27 -22.11 -15.08
N GLN A 82 -7.57 -21.88 -15.24
CA GLN A 82 -8.27 -21.99 -16.54
C GLN A 82 -7.79 -20.95 -17.55
N ALA A 83 -7.43 -19.75 -17.09
CA ALA A 83 -6.84 -18.71 -17.92
C ALA A 83 -5.35 -18.94 -18.22
N GLU A 84 -4.76 -20.04 -17.73
CA GLU A 84 -3.33 -20.37 -17.85
C GLU A 84 -2.40 -19.27 -17.29
N ILE A 85 -2.91 -18.44 -16.38
CA ILE A 85 -2.13 -17.35 -15.74
C ILE A 85 -1.18 -17.91 -14.68
N ALA A 86 -1.60 -18.97 -13.98
CA ALA A 86 -0.82 -19.60 -12.93
C ALA A 86 -1.14 -21.10 -12.83
N THR A 87 -0.20 -21.90 -12.34
CA THR A 87 -0.49 -23.30 -11.95
C THR A 87 -1.37 -23.32 -10.70
N ALA A 88 -2.10 -24.42 -10.47
CA ALA A 88 -2.98 -24.54 -9.30
C ALA A 88 -2.25 -24.29 -7.98
N GLY A 89 -1.05 -24.86 -7.80
CA GLY A 89 -0.24 -24.63 -6.61
C GLY A 89 0.21 -23.18 -6.45
N THR A 90 0.56 -22.49 -7.54
CA THR A 90 0.93 -21.07 -7.50
C THR A 90 -0.28 -20.18 -7.17
N ALA A 91 -1.42 -20.43 -7.80
CA ALA A 91 -2.65 -19.69 -7.58
C ALA A 91 -3.17 -19.86 -6.14
N ASP A 92 -3.16 -21.08 -5.61
CA ASP A 92 -3.50 -21.36 -4.20
C ASP A 92 -2.54 -20.64 -3.25
N SER A 93 -1.22 -20.77 -3.48
CA SER A 93 -0.22 -20.11 -2.62
C SER A 93 -0.36 -18.59 -2.61
N SER A 94 -0.78 -17.98 -3.72
CA SER A 94 -0.99 -16.53 -3.80
C SER A 94 -2.19 -16.07 -2.96
N CYS A 95 -3.28 -16.86 -2.94
CA CYS A 95 -4.44 -16.59 -2.10
C CYS A 95 -4.12 -16.78 -0.62
N GLU A 96 -3.35 -17.82 -0.27
CA GLU A 96 -2.90 -18.06 1.10
C GLU A 96 -1.91 -17.00 1.58
N HIS A 97 -1.02 -16.53 0.70
CA HIS A 97 -0.04 -15.50 1.03
C HIS A 97 -0.70 -14.16 1.38
N LEU A 98 -1.77 -13.78 0.67
CA LEU A 98 -2.58 -12.60 1.01
C LEU A 98 -3.16 -12.68 2.43
N MET A 99 -3.42 -13.90 2.93
CA MET A 99 -3.88 -14.12 4.31
C MET A 99 -2.72 -14.06 5.33
N SER A 100 -1.49 -14.44 4.93
CA SER A 100 -0.32 -14.50 5.81
C SER A 100 0.36 -13.15 6.02
N CYS A 101 0.10 -12.14 5.18
CA CYS A 101 0.67 -10.81 5.30
C CYS A 101 0.43 -10.11 6.65
N ALA A 102 -0.40 -10.67 7.55
CA ALA A 102 -0.68 -10.13 8.88
C ALA A 102 0.16 -10.70 10.04
N LEU A 103 0.99 -11.73 9.83
CA LEU A 103 1.46 -12.59 10.94
C LEU A 103 2.86 -12.30 11.50
N GLU A 104 3.65 -11.39 10.94
CA GLU A 104 5.06 -11.24 11.36
C GLU A 104 5.34 -10.15 12.41
N GLU A 105 4.38 -9.32 12.83
CA GLU A 105 4.67 -8.26 13.83
C GLU A 105 4.13 -8.52 15.25
N HIS A 106 3.44 -9.65 15.49
CA HIS A 106 2.89 -9.97 16.82
C HIS A 106 3.76 -10.91 17.69
N ILE A 107 4.98 -11.22 17.27
CA ILE A 107 5.95 -11.91 18.13
C ILE A 107 6.88 -10.85 18.75
N LYS A 108 6.45 -10.30 19.89
CA LYS A 108 7.36 -9.76 20.92
C LYS A 108 7.65 -10.83 21.94
#